data_AF-A0AAV2QPR1-F1
#
_entry.id   AF-A0AAV2QPR1-F1
#
_cell.length_a   1.000
_cell.length_b   1.000
_cell.length_c   1.000
_cell.angle_alpha   90.00
_cell.angle_beta   90.00
_cell.angle_gamma   90.00
#
_symmetry.space_group_name_H-M   'P 1'
#
loop_
_entity.id
_entity.type
_entity.pdbx_description
1 polymer ?
#
loop_
_entity_poly.entity_id
_entity_poly.type
_entity_poly.pdbx_seq_one_letter_code
_entity_poly.pdbx_strand_id
1 'polypeptide(L)'
;IIIGAKKCGTGALQEILRLHPQIVSPAEEVHFFERHQQYYLGLDYYRKQMPYSYKNQLTLEKTPRYFITPEVPERIYAMNASIKLILIVRDPAERVVSDYSHVRASHPNKLPWNKTFAAEILTASGEVNISSLIVVPSLYAVHISRWLNVFQREQIIVVDGDKLITDPLSQINK
;
A
#
# COMPACT_ATOMS: atom_id res chain seq x y z
N ILE A 1 -4.03 -8.62 4.53
CA ILE A 1 -4.19 -7.49 3.57
C ILE A 1 -2.83 -6.85 3.33
N ILE A 2 -2.40 -6.66 2.09
CA ILE A 2 -1.24 -5.82 1.74
C ILE A 2 -1.72 -4.37 1.69
N ILE A 3 -1.41 -3.61 2.73
CA ILE A 3 -1.96 -2.25 2.94
C ILE A 3 -1.15 -1.17 2.21
N GLY A 4 0.06 -1.49 1.77
CA GLY A 4 0.99 -0.50 1.23
C GLY A 4 2.42 -0.97 1.26
N ALA A 5 3.38 -0.11 0.91
CA ALA A 5 3.18 1.25 0.44
C ALA A 5 3.24 1.35 -1.10
N LYS A 6 2.55 2.35 -1.66
CA LYS A 6 2.54 2.61 -3.12
C LYS A 6 3.99 2.72 -3.63
N LYS A 7 4.26 2.11 -4.78
CA LYS A 7 5.59 2.09 -5.43
C LYS A 7 6.71 1.37 -4.65
N CYS A 8 6.35 0.55 -3.65
CA CYS A 8 7.31 -0.28 -2.91
C CYS A 8 7.34 -1.75 -3.36
N GLY A 9 6.67 -2.10 -4.47
CA GLY A 9 6.64 -3.49 -4.98
C GLY A 9 5.44 -4.32 -4.52
N THR A 10 4.36 -3.69 -4.06
CA THR A 10 3.14 -4.39 -3.61
C THR A 10 2.56 -5.36 -4.64
N GLY A 11 2.57 -5.00 -5.94
CA GLY A 11 2.12 -5.89 -7.03
C GLY A 11 3.03 -7.10 -7.21
N ALA A 12 4.35 -6.90 -7.20
CA ALA A 12 5.30 -8.02 -7.26
C ALA A 12 5.14 -8.96 -6.07
N LEU A 13 4.99 -8.41 -4.86
CA LEU A 13 4.74 -9.21 -3.65
C LEU A 13 3.45 -10.04 -3.76
N GLN A 14 2.36 -9.44 -4.24
CA GLN A 14 1.10 -10.16 -4.46
C GLN A 14 1.27 -11.32 -5.44
N GLU A 15 1.93 -11.09 -6.58
CA GLU A 15 2.14 -12.14 -7.59
C GLU A 15 3.05 -13.27 -7.07
N ILE A 16 4.11 -12.95 -6.31
CA ILE A 16 4.96 -13.96 -5.69
C ILE A 16 4.16 -14.79 -4.67
N LEU A 17 3.35 -14.15 -3.82
CA LEU A 17 2.53 -14.87 -2.83
C LEU A 17 1.48 -15.77 -3.49
N ARG A 18 0.92 -15.35 -4.64
CA ARG A 18 -0.04 -16.17 -5.42
C ARG A 18 0.55 -17.44 -6.01
N LEU A 19 1.88 -17.59 -6.04
CA LEU A 19 2.51 -18.85 -6.42
C LEU A 19 2.25 -19.96 -5.39
N HIS A 20 1.91 -19.62 -4.15
CA HIS A 20 1.57 -20.60 -3.13
C HIS A 20 0.14 -21.15 -3.35
N PRO A 21 -0.07 -22.49 -3.41
CA PRO A 21 -1.37 -23.08 -3.77
C PRO A 21 -2.50 -22.77 -2.77
N GLN A 22 -2.15 -22.37 -1.56
CA GLN A 22 -3.12 -21.96 -0.52
C GLN A 22 -3.41 -20.46 -0.52
N ILE A 23 -2.87 -19.66 -1.43
CA ILE A 23 -3.14 -18.23 -1.49
C ILE A 23 -3.95 -17.92 -2.75
N VAL A 24 -5.04 -17.18 -2.56
CA VAL A 24 -5.84 -16.63 -3.65
C VAL A 24 -6.04 -15.15 -3.44
N SER A 25 -6.16 -14.39 -4.53
CA SER A 25 -6.25 -12.94 -4.47
C SER A 25 -7.03 -12.42 -5.68
N PRO A 26 -7.80 -11.32 -5.54
CA PRO A 26 -8.26 -10.58 -6.71
C PRO A 26 -7.05 -10.05 -7.48
N ALA A 27 -7.19 -9.93 -8.81
CA ALA A 27 -6.14 -9.38 -9.67
C ALA A 27 -6.00 -7.86 -9.47
N GLU A 28 -7.13 -7.17 -9.30
CA GLU A 28 -7.19 -5.71 -9.20
C GLU A 28 -7.27 -5.21 -7.75
N GLU A 29 -6.93 -3.93 -7.57
CA GLU A 29 -7.13 -3.21 -6.31
C GLU A 29 -8.62 -3.01 -6.04
N VAL A 30 -9.08 -3.44 -4.86
CA VAL A 30 -10.51 -3.42 -4.53
C VAL A 30 -10.95 -2.02 -4.09
N HIS A 31 -10.04 -1.25 -3.50
CA HIS A 31 -10.29 0.14 -3.10
C HIS A 31 -11.55 0.32 -2.23
N PHE A 32 -11.77 -0.60 -1.30
CA PHE A 32 -12.99 -0.62 -0.48
C PHE A 32 -12.87 0.29 0.74
N PHE A 33 -11.80 0.14 1.53
CA PHE A 33 -11.71 0.83 2.82
C PHE A 33 -11.39 2.32 2.70
N GLU A 34 -10.75 2.78 1.63
CA GLU A 34 -10.37 4.19 1.47
C GLU A 34 -11.37 5.01 0.66
N ARG A 35 -12.15 4.38 -0.23
CA ARG A 35 -13.17 5.09 -0.99
C ARG A 35 -14.50 5.03 -0.26
N HIS A 36 -14.97 6.18 0.23
CA HIS A 36 -16.22 6.28 1.00
C HIS A 36 -17.41 5.64 0.28
N GLN A 37 -17.59 5.92 -1.01
CA GLN A 37 -18.70 5.38 -1.79
C GLN A 37 -18.72 3.84 -1.77
N GLN A 38 -17.57 3.20 -1.98
CA GLN A 38 -17.43 1.74 -1.92
C GLN A 38 -17.64 1.21 -0.51
N TYR A 39 -17.06 1.86 0.51
CA TYR A 39 -17.21 1.45 1.90
C TYR A 39 -18.69 1.41 2.35
N TYR A 40 -19.49 2.41 1.95
CA TYR A 40 -20.92 2.48 2.27
C TYR A 40 -21.77 1.42 1.56
N LEU A 41 -21.25 0.71 0.56
CA LEU A 41 -21.93 -0.46 -0.03
C LEU A 41 -21.88 -1.69 0.90
N GLY A 42 -21.09 -1.64 1.98
CA GLY A 42 -21.05 -2.65 3.03
C GLY A 42 -20.15 -3.85 2.72
N LEU A 43 -19.94 -4.69 3.74
CA LEU A 43 -19.02 -5.83 3.66
C LEU A 43 -19.46 -6.92 2.69
N ASP A 44 -20.76 -7.05 2.40
CA ASP A 44 -21.23 -7.96 1.37
C ASP A 44 -20.79 -7.54 -0.04
N TYR A 45 -20.75 -6.23 -0.32
CA TYR A 45 -20.18 -5.73 -1.57
C TYR A 45 -18.69 -6.05 -1.63
N TYR A 46 -17.94 -5.80 -0.55
CA TYR A 46 -16.51 -6.12 -0.47
C TYR A 46 -16.23 -7.60 -0.69
N ARG A 47 -16.98 -8.48 -0.02
CA ARG A 47 -16.87 -9.94 -0.14
C ARG A 47 -17.09 -10.42 -1.57
N LYS A 48 -18.03 -9.81 -2.31
CA LYS A 48 -18.29 -10.14 -3.72
C LYS A 48 -17.16 -9.75 -4.68
N GLN A 49 -16.23 -8.88 -4.27
CA GLN A 49 -15.03 -8.56 -5.05
C GLN A 49 -13.92 -9.60 -4.88
N MET A 50 -14.05 -10.52 -3.91
CA MET A 50 -13.05 -11.55 -3.65
C MET A 50 -13.23 -12.74 -4.61
N PRO A 51 -12.14 -13.41 -5.00
CA PRO A 51 -12.24 -14.65 -5.76
C PRO A 51 -12.87 -15.77 -4.92
N TYR A 52 -13.44 -16.77 -5.60
CA TYR A 52 -13.80 -18.02 -4.95
C TYR A 52 -12.54 -18.68 -4.37
N SER A 53 -12.71 -19.27 -3.19
CA SER A 53 -11.63 -19.88 -2.40
C SER A 53 -12.14 -21.11 -1.68
N TYR A 54 -11.27 -22.09 -1.45
CA TYR A 54 -11.57 -23.23 -0.60
C TYR A 54 -11.29 -22.91 0.88
N LYS A 55 -11.86 -23.72 1.79
CA LYS A 55 -11.73 -23.53 3.25
C LYS A 55 -10.28 -23.53 3.75
N ASN A 56 -9.38 -24.22 3.06
CA ASN A 56 -7.95 -24.31 3.38
C ASN A 56 -7.09 -23.25 2.68
N GLN A 57 -7.71 -22.31 1.95
CA GLN A 57 -7.00 -21.21 1.29
C GLN A 57 -7.18 -19.91 2.07
N LEU A 58 -6.18 -19.05 1.95
CA LEU A 58 -6.20 -17.68 2.45
C LEU A 58 -6.47 -16.73 1.29
N THR A 59 -7.49 -15.88 1.47
CA THR A 59 -7.75 -14.77 0.56
C THR A 59 -6.90 -13.57 0.96
N LEU A 60 -6.02 -13.16 0.07
CA LEU A 60 -5.19 -11.97 0.15
C LEU A 60 -5.85 -10.85 -0.65
N GLU A 61 -5.81 -9.62 -0.16
CA GLU A 61 -6.17 -8.42 -0.93
C GLU A 61 -5.04 -7.39 -0.80
N LYS A 62 -4.88 -6.55 -1.82
CA LYS A 62 -3.85 -5.51 -1.91
C LYS A 62 -4.45 -4.20 -2.41
N THR A 63 -4.40 -3.16 -1.58
CA THR A 63 -4.63 -1.78 -2.00
C THR A 63 -3.61 -0.86 -1.32
N PRO A 64 -2.56 -0.38 -2.03
CA PRO A 64 -1.45 0.34 -1.41
C PRO A 64 -1.82 1.71 -0.84
N ARG A 65 -2.97 2.27 -1.25
CA ARG A 65 -3.50 3.54 -0.73
C ARG A 65 -4.06 3.42 0.68
N TYR A 66 -4.34 2.20 1.16
CA TYR A 66 -4.79 1.97 2.53
C TYR A 66 -3.80 2.55 3.54
N PHE A 67 -2.50 2.31 3.35
CA PHE A 67 -1.47 2.69 4.32
C PHE A 67 -1.49 4.18 4.70
N ILE A 68 -1.78 5.06 3.73
CA ILE A 68 -1.74 6.51 3.96
C ILE A 68 -3.08 7.11 4.39
N THR A 69 -4.20 6.44 4.09
CA THR A 69 -5.55 6.96 4.33
C THR A 69 -5.92 6.88 5.82
N PRO A 70 -6.23 8.00 6.50
CA PRO A 70 -6.42 8.03 7.95
C PRO A 70 -7.54 7.12 8.50
N GLU A 71 -8.65 6.96 7.78
CA GLU A 71 -9.83 6.24 8.25
C GLU A 71 -9.71 4.72 8.08
N VAL A 72 -8.75 4.25 7.27
CA VAL A 72 -8.66 2.84 6.87
C VAL A 72 -8.33 1.88 8.03
N PRO A 73 -7.39 2.20 8.95
CA PRO A 73 -7.09 1.30 10.07
C PRO A 73 -8.34 0.91 10.87
N GLU A 74 -9.13 1.89 11.29
CA GLU A 74 -10.37 1.69 12.06
C GLU A 74 -11.41 0.87 11.28
N ARG A 75 -11.56 1.16 9.98
CA ARG A 75 -12.51 0.42 9.13
C ARG A 75 -12.13 -1.04 8.94
N ILE A 76 -10.84 -1.33 8.80
CA ILE A 76 -10.35 -2.71 8.71
C ILE A 76 -10.48 -3.41 10.07
N TYR A 77 -10.20 -2.71 11.18
CA TYR A 77 -10.33 -3.25 12.53
C TYR A 77 -11.79 -3.62 12.84
N ALA A 78 -12.73 -2.75 12.48
CA ALA A 78 -14.16 -3.01 12.62
C ALA A 78 -14.64 -4.22 11.81
N MET A 79 -14.01 -4.52 10.67
CA MET A 79 -14.29 -5.75 9.92
C MET A 79 -13.70 -6.98 10.62
N ASN A 80 -12.43 -6.92 11.03
CA ASN A 80 -11.75 -8.02 11.70
C ASN A 80 -10.54 -7.51 12.50
N ALA A 81 -10.71 -7.39 13.81
CA ALA A 81 -9.67 -6.95 14.73
C ALA A 81 -8.44 -7.89 14.77
N SER A 82 -8.59 -9.16 14.39
CA SER A 82 -7.52 -10.17 14.41
C SER A 82 -6.80 -10.32 13.06
N ILE A 83 -7.14 -9.50 12.06
CA ILE A 83 -6.57 -9.64 10.71
C ILE A 83 -5.03 -9.45 10.70
N LYS A 84 -4.36 -10.11 9.75
CA LYS A 84 -2.94 -9.92 9.47
C LYS A 84 -2.73 -8.92 8.35
N LEU A 85 -1.78 -8.02 8.56
CA LEU A 85 -1.45 -6.90 7.69
C LEU A 85 -0.02 -7.05 7.18
N ILE A 86 0.19 -6.73 5.91
CA ILE A 86 1.51 -6.75 5.27
C ILE A 86 1.80 -5.35 4.76
N LEU A 87 2.93 -4.80 5.19
CA LEU A 87 3.46 -3.52 4.73
C LEU A 87 4.79 -3.78 4.04
N ILE A 88 4.90 -3.44 2.76
CA ILE A 88 6.17 -3.42 2.04
C ILE A 88 6.68 -1.99 1.91
N VAL A 89 7.91 -1.74 2.33
CA VAL A 89 8.58 -0.43 2.26
C VAL A 89 9.90 -0.56 1.53
N ARG A 90 10.42 0.54 1.01
CA ARG A 90 11.73 0.62 0.38
C ARG A 90 12.39 1.94 0.74
N ASP A 91 13.59 2.24 0.23
CA ASP A 91 14.19 3.56 0.41
C ASP A 91 13.17 4.68 0.09
N PRO A 92 12.92 5.62 1.04
CA PRO A 92 11.89 6.63 0.88
C PRO A 92 12.18 7.58 -0.28
N ALA A 93 13.44 7.93 -0.55
CA ALA A 93 13.82 8.82 -1.64
C ALA A 93 13.61 8.13 -2.99
N GLU A 94 14.04 6.88 -3.12
CA GLU A 94 13.78 6.09 -4.32
C GLU A 94 12.27 5.90 -4.55
N ARG A 95 11.47 5.70 -3.50
CA ARG A 95 10.01 5.62 -3.63
C ARG A 95 9.43 6.93 -4.19
N VAL A 96 9.88 8.11 -3.72
CA VAL A 96 9.43 9.40 -4.25
C VAL A 96 9.75 9.52 -5.75
N VAL A 97 10.97 9.14 -6.17
CA VAL A 97 11.37 9.15 -7.59
C VAL A 97 10.45 8.24 -8.43
N SER A 98 10.14 7.05 -7.93
CA SER A 98 9.25 6.10 -8.60
C SER A 98 7.82 6.62 -8.69
N ASP A 99 7.33 7.32 -7.66
CA ASP A 99 6.00 7.93 -7.65
C ASP A 99 5.91 9.10 -8.63
N TYR A 100 6.89 10.00 -8.64
CA TYR A 100 6.99 11.07 -9.63
C TYR A 100 6.96 10.53 -11.07
N SER A 101 7.79 9.52 -11.35
CA SER A 101 7.87 8.90 -12.67
C SER A 101 6.53 8.30 -13.10
N HIS A 102 5.82 7.64 -12.17
CA HIS A 102 4.51 7.06 -12.41
C HIS A 102 3.42 8.13 -12.63
N VAL A 103 3.37 9.18 -11.80
CA VAL A 103 2.38 10.26 -11.99
C VAL A 103 2.63 10.96 -13.32
N ARG A 104 3.89 11.20 -13.70
CA ARG A 104 4.25 11.83 -14.98
C ARG A 104 3.81 10.99 -16.18
N ALA A 105 3.95 9.67 -16.12
CA ALA A 105 3.54 8.77 -17.19
C ALA A 105 2.02 8.56 -17.27
N SER A 106 1.35 8.40 -16.12
CA SER A 106 -0.06 7.98 -16.07
C SER A 106 -1.04 9.14 -15.91
N HIS A 107 -0.58 10.33 -15.50
CA HIS A 107 -1.43 11.48 -15.23
C HIS A 107 -0.77 12.79 -15.70
N PRO A 108 -0.54 12.97 -17.01
CA PRO A 108 0.16 14.15 -17.55
C PRO A 108 -0.52 15.48 -17.19
N ASN A 109 -1.82 15.48 -16.92
CA ASN A 109 -2.55 16.68 -16.49
C ASN A 109 -2.29 17.06 -15.02
N LYS A 110 -1.85 16.12 -14.17
CA LYS A 110 -1.53 16.36 -12.75
C LYS A 110 -0.12 16.89 -12.55
N LEU A 111 0.77 16.58 -13.49
CA LEU A 111 2.16 17.06 -13.53
C LEU A 111 2.38 17.75 -14.86
N PRO A 112 2.13 19.08 -14.94
CA PRO A 112 2.42 19.85 -16.14
C PRO A 112 3.88 19.65 -16.56
N TRP A 113 4.14 19.63 -17.87
CA TRP A 113 5.46 19.28 -18.42
C TRP A 113 6.61 20.16 -17.90
N ASN A 114 6.32 21.38 -17.45
CA ASN A 114 7.29 22.33 -16.91
C ASN A 114 7.63 22.07 -15.42
N LYS A 115 6.94 21.15 -14.74
CA LYS A 115 7.16 20.89 -13.33
C LYS A 115 8.21 19.80 -13.12
N THR A 116 9.39 20.22 -12.68
CA THR A 116 10.53 19.33 -12.45
C THR A 116 10.37 18.52 -11.16
N PHE A 117 11.13 17.44 -11.03
CA PHE A 117 11.18 16.65 -9.80
C PHE A 117 11.55 17.52 -8.58
N ALA A 118 12.60 18.34 -8.70
CA ALA A 118 13.04 19.24 -7.64
C ALA A 118 11.93 20.20 -7.20
N ALA A 119 11.16 20.77 -8.14
CA ALA A 119 10.04 21.65 -7.84
C ALA A 119 8.86 20.96 -7.14
N GLU A 120 8.76 19.62 -7.23
CA GLU A 120 7.75 18.84 -6.50
C GLU A 120 8.17 18.50 -5.07
N ILE A 121 9.47 18.31 -4.85
CA ILE A 121 9.98 17.76 -3.59
C ILE A 121 10.65 18.81 -2.71
N LEU A 122 10.97 20.00 -3.24
CA LEU A 122 11.58 21.10 -2.50
C LEU A 122 10.66 22.32 -2.41
N THR A 123 10.76 23.07 -1.32
CA THR A 123 10.20 24.42 -1.16
C THR A 123 11.06 25.46 -1.88
N ALA A 124 10.58 26.70 -1.97
CA ALA A 124 11.37 27.82 -2.48
C ALA A 124 12.65 28.09 -1.63
N SER A 125 12.66 27.70 -0.35
CA SER A 125 13.83 27.78 0.53
C SER A 125 14.82 26.62 0.37
N GLY A 126 14.51 25.62 -0.47
CA GLY A 126 15.34 24.43 -0.68
C GLY A 126 15.15 23.32 0.36
N GLU A 127 14.14 23.43 1.22
CA GLU A 127 13.79 22.41 2.21
C GLU A 127 12.86 21.35 1.60
N VAL A 128 12.78 20.16 2.20
CA VAL A 128 11.87 19.11 1.73
C VAL A 128 10.42 19.55 1.90
N ASN A 129 9.66 19.53 0.79
CA ASN A 129 8.25 19.86 0.77
C ASN A 129 7.40 18.73 1.35
N ILE A 130 7.17 18.76 2.67
CA ILE A 130 6.32 17.79 3.39
C ILE A 130 4.83 17.90 3.08
N SER A 131 4.39 18.86 2.27
CA SER A 131 3.00 18.94 1.76
C SER A 131 2.84 18.24 0.40
N SER A 132 3.94 17.82 -0.22
CA SER A 132 3.93 17.21 -1.54
C SER A 132 3.25 15.84 -1.53
N LEU A 133 2.28 15.65 -2.43
CA LEU A 133 1.53 14.40 -2.55
C LEU A 133 2.40 13.20 -2.94
N ILE A 134 3.60 13.44 -3.48
CA ILE A 134 4.57 12.38 -3.77
C ILE A 134 5.61 12.22 -2.66
N VAL A 135 5.78 13.16 -1.72
CA VAL A 135 6.70 13.03 -0.57
C VAL A 135 6.00 12.44 0.63
N VAL A 136 4.79 12.92 0.96
CA VAL A 136 4.01 12.50 2.14
C VAL A 136 3.95 10.97 2.27
N PRO A 137 3.65 10.17 1.22
CA PRO A 137 3.58 8.73 1.37
C PRO A 137 4.90 8.03 1.75
N SER A 138 6.05 8.71 1.63
CA SER A 138 7.36 8.24 2.11
C SER A 138 7.59 8.52 3.60
N LEU A 139 6.74 9.29 4.27
CA LEU A 139 6.83 9.56 5.70
C LEU A 139 6.30 8.36 6.50
N TYR A 140 6.95 7.21 6.36
CA TYR A 140 6.45 5.92 6.85
C TYR A 140 6.15 5.93 8.35
N ALA A 141 6.96 6.61 9.17
CA ALA A 141 6.75 6.75 10.61
C ALA A 141 5.39 7.39 10.96
N VAL A 142 4.99 8.43 10.22
CA VAL A 142 3.70 9.12 10.40
C VAL A 142 2.54 8.19 10.09
N HIS A 143 2.68 7.39 9.04
CA HIS A 143 1.64 6.46 8.60
C HIS A 143 1.55 5.26 9.54
N ILE A 144 2.66 4.57 9.82
CA ILE A 144 2.67 3.36 10.65
C ILE A 144 2.22 3.64 12.09
N SER A 145 2.52 4.82 12.65
CA SER A 145 2.03 5.21 13.98
C SER A 145 0.50 5.15 14.07
N ARG A 146 -0.22 5.58 13.02
CA ARG A 146 -1.69 5.49 12.98
C ARG A 146 -2.19 4.04 12.97
N TRP A 147 -1.49 3.16 12.27
CA TRP A 147 -1.83 1.73 12.26
C TRP A 147 -1.56 1.08 13.62
N LEU A 148 -0.47 1.44 14.29
CA LEU A 148 -0.09 0.90 15.60
C LEU A 148 -0.98 1.40 16.74
N ASN A 149 -1.70 2.51 16.55
CA ASN A 149 -2.74 2.95 17.49
C ASN A 149 -3.99 2.05 17.45
N VAL A 150 -4.14 1.24 16.40
CA VAL A 150 -5.34 0.40 16.17
C VAL A 150 -5.01 -1.10 16.21
N PHE A 151 -3.87 -1.51 15.66
CA PHE A 151 -3.42 -2.89 15.59
C PHE A 151 -2.17 -3.14 16.40
N GLN A 152 -2.05 -4.35 16.96
CA GLN A 152 -0.84 -4.78 17.61
C GLN A 152 0.31 -4.91 16.60
N ARG A 153 1.54 -4.66 17.03
CA ARG A 153 2.73 -4.70 16.17
C ARG A 153 2.92 -6.06 15.49
N GLU A 154 2.53 -7.13 16.17
CA GLU A 154 2.65 -8.54 15.76
C GLU A 154 1.63 -8.92 14.68
N GLN A 155 0.64 -8.06 14.42
CA GLN A 155 -0.30 -8.21 13.31
C GLN A 155 0.25 -7.61 12.01
N ILE A 156 1.31 -6.80 12.07
CA ILE A 156 1.87 -6.08 10.93
C ILE A 156 3.24 -6.67 10.57
N ILE A 157 3.30 -7.40 9.46
CA ILE A 157 4.56 -7.88 8.90
C ILE A 157 5.13 -6.79 7.99
N VAL A 158 6.41 -6.45 8.21
CA VAL A 158 7.13 -5.47 7.37
C VAL A 158 8.08 -6.22 6.44
N VAL A 159 7.81 -6.09 5.15
CA VAL A 159 8.61 -6.63 4.05
C VAL A 159 9.56 -5.54 3.55
N ASP A 160 10.82 -5.91 3.37
CA ASP A 160 11.83 -5.05 2.78
C ASP A 160 11.74 -5.17 1.25
N GLY A 161 11.29 -4.11 0.60
CA GLY A 161 11.07 -4.06 -0.85
C GLY A 161 12.36 -3.98 -1.65
N ASP A 162 13.45 -3.46 -1.07
CA ASP A 162 14.76 -3.44 -1.71
C ASP A 162 15.37 -4.86 -1.70
N LYS A 163 15.18 -5.58 -0.59
CA LYS A 163 15.52 -7.00 -0.51
C LYS A 163 14.59 -7.89 -1.33
N LEU A 164 13.31 -7.56 -1.50
CA LEU A 164 12.43 -8.35 -2.35
C LEU A 164 12.94 -8.43 -3.81
N ILE A 165 13.66 -7.41 -4.27
CA ILE A 165 14.26 -7.38 -5.62
C ILE A 165 15.49 -8.29 -5.71
N THR A 166 16.33 -8.32 -4.66
CA THR A 166 17.65 -8.95 -4.69
C THR A 166 17.67 -10.35 -4.06
N ASP A 167 16.81 -10.60 -3.09
CA ASP A 167 16.66 -11.84 -2.34
C ASP A 167 15.18 -12.03 -1.91
N PRO A 168 14.29 -12.39 -2.86
CA PRO A 168 12.87 -12.51 -2.57
C PRO A 168 12.57 -13.62 -1.55
N LEU A 169 13.30 -14.74 -1.58
CA LEU A 169 12.99 -15.89 -0.72
C LEU A 169 13.12 -15.57 0.77
N SER A 170 14.13 -14.80 1.18
CA SER A 170 14.26 -14.39 2.59
C SER A 170 13.14 -13.47 3.06
N GLN A 171 12.54 -12.71 2.14
CA GLN A 171 11.41 -11.84 2.46
C GLN A 171 10.08 -12.59 2.53
N ILE A 172 9.89 -13.62 1.71
CA ILE A 172 8.67 -14.44 1.70
C ILE A 172 8.60 -15.39 2.90
N ASN A 173 9.75 -15.83 3.44
CA ASN A 173 9.81 -16.78 4.57
C ASN A 173 9.69 -16.12 5.97
N LYS A 174 9.40 -14.82 6.06
CA LYS A 174 9.16 -14.11 7.33
C LYS A 174 7.80 -14.44 7.93
#